data_AF-A0A2G9PSE5-F1
#
_entry.id   AF-A0A2G9PSE5-F1
#
_cell.length_a   1.000
_cell.length_b   1.000
_cell.length_c   1.000
_cell.angle_alpha   90.00
_cell.angle_beta   90.00
_cell.angle_gamma   90.00
#
_symmetry.space_group_name_H-M   'P 1'
#
loop_
_entity.id
_entity.type
_entity.pdbx_description
1 polymer ?
#
loop_
_entity_poly.entity_id
_entity_poly.type
_entity_poly.pdbx_seq_one_letter_code
_entity_poly.pdbx_strand_id
1 'polypeptide(L)'
;DFSLKSKTLNSVLKTIASKDVKRAEEVAWFFVDLNDVYKQMHRVLREDGIAGIVIGNRTVKDTYIPSSKITSELCENLGFETVCGIDRNIPYKTIPLINSPTNEAGVVGRTMSKENIIVVQK
;
A
#
# COMPACT_ATOMS: atom_id res chain seq x y z
N ASP A 1 -1.72 -5.87 -18.21
CA ASP A 1 -0.26 -5.84 -18.04
C ASP A 1 0.04 -5.38 -16.62
N PHE A 2 0.94 -6.06 -15.90
CA PHE A 2 1.25 -5.75 -14.48
C PHE A 2 2.26 -4.62 -14.30
N SER A 3 2.69 -4.01 -15.41
CA SER A 3 3.81 -3.07 -15.41
C SER A 3 3.44 -1.73 -14.79
N LEU A 4 3.65 -1.62 -13.48
CA LEU A 4 3.63 -0.36 -12.74
C LEU A 4 5.05 0.14 -12.50
N LYS A 5 5.25 1.45 -12.66
CA LYS A 5 6.56 2.11 -12.52
C LYS A 5 6.96 2.36 -11.05
N SER A 6 6.94 1.32 -10.23
CA SER A 6 7.36 1.41 -8.82
C SER A 6 8.53 0.47 -8.54
N LYS A 7 9.69 1.04 -8.18
CA LYS A 7 10.88 0.25 -7.83
C LYS A 7 10.61 -0.56 -6.56
N THR A 8 9.91 0.05 -5.60
CA THR A 8 9.56 -0.57 -4.33
C THR A 8 8.61 -1.74 -4.55
N LEU A 9 7.55 -1.57 -5.34
CA LEU A 9 6.61 -2.64 -5.67
C LEU A 9 7.31 -3.80 -6.38
N ASN A 10 8.13 -3.51 -7.40
CA ASN A 10 8.84 -4.54 -8.14
C ASN A 10 9.78 -5.37 -7.25
N SER A 11 10.44 -4.75 -6.28
CA SER A 11 11.26 -5.47 -5.31
C SER A 11 10.40 -6.36 -4.41
N VAL A 12 9.29 -5.85 -3.88
CA VAL A 12 8.36 -6.60 -3.02
C VAL A 12 7.78 -7.80 -3.77
N LEU A 13 7.31 -7.62 -5.00
CA LEU A 13 6.72 -8.68 -5.81
C LEU A 13 7.72 -9.80 -6.08
N LYS A 14 8.99 -9.48 -6.38
CA LYS A 14 10.05 -10.49 -6.52
C LYS A 14 10.27 -11.29 -5.24
N THR A 15 10.27 -10.64 -4.08
CA THR A 15 10.43 -11.31 -2.78
C THR A 15 9.23 -12.17 -2.40
N ILE A 16 8.02 -11.79 -2.81
CA ILE A 16 6.83 -12.63 -2.59
C ILE A 16 6.82 -13.80 -3.58
N ALA A 17 7.15 -13.55 -4.85
CA ALA A 17 7.13 -14.57 -5.91
C ALA A 17 8.13 -15.70 -5.65
N SER A 18 9.26 -15.43 -4.98
CA SER A 18 10.20 -16.48 -4.57
C SER A 18 9.63 -17.44 -3.51
N LYS A 19 8.55 -17.06 -2.82
CA LYS A 19 7.84 -17.88 -1.83
C LYS A 19 6.53 -18.45 -2.38
N ASP A 20 5.78 -17.63 -3.11
CA ASP A 20 4.44 -17.94 -3.62
C ASP A 20 4.12 -17.03 -4.83
N VAL A 21 4.26 -17.58 -6.04
CA VAL A 21 4.03 -16.86 -7.31
C VAL A 21 2.59 -16.37 -7.40
N LYS A 22 1.61 -17.21 -7.07
CA LYS A 22 0.19 -16.87 -7.12
C LYS A 22 -0.12 -15.70 -6.19
N ARG A 23 0.44 -15.72 -4.97
CA ARG A 23 0.26 -14.60 -4.04
C ARG A 23 0.89 -13.30 -4.55
N ALA A 24 2.03 -13.38 -5.24
CA ALA A 24 2.64 -12.20 -5.85
C ALA A 24 1.72 -11.60 -6.92
N GLU A 25 1.07 -12.42 -7.75
CA GLU A 25 0.10 -11.95 -8.74
C GLU A 25 -1.12 -11.27 -8.10
N GLU A 26 -1.68 -11.84 -7.03
CA GLU A 26 -2.78 -11.21 -6.27
C GLU A 26 -2.37 -9.83 -5.73
N VAL A 27 -1.15 -9.71 -5.20
CA VAL A 27 -0.61 -8.43 -4.72
C VAL A 27 -0.40 -7.46 -5.89
N ALA A 28 0.08 -7.94 -7.03
CA ALA A 28 0.26 -7.10 -8.21
C ALA A 28 -1.08 -6.54 -8.71
N TRP A 29 -2.12 -7.38 -8.82
CA TRP A 29 -3.47 -6.95 -9.21
C TRP A 29 -4.03 -5.89 -8.26
N PHE A 30 -3.85 -6.06 -6.95
CA PHE A 30 -4.28 -5.05 -5.98
C PHE A 30 -3.67 -3.66 -6.28
N PHE A 31 -2.38 -3.58 -6.61
CA PHE A 31 -1.75 -2.30 -6.93
C PHE A 31 -2.12 -1.77 -8.32
N VAL A 32 -2.45 -2.64 -9.27
CA VAL A 32 -2.98 -2.24 -10.59
C VAL A 32 -4.33 -1.54 -10.42
N ASP A 33 -5.24 -2.16 -9.68
CA ASP A 33 -6.56 -1.58 -9.40
C ASP A 33 -6.43 -0.25 -8.64
N LEU A 34 -5.51 -0.20 -7.65
CA LEU A 34 -5.25 1.01 -6.87
C LEU A 34 -4.68 2.14 -7.75
N ASN A 35 -3.81 1.82 -8.70
CA ASN A 35 -3.27 2.79 -9.65
C ASN A 35 -4.36 3.33 -10.59
N ASP A 36 -5.35 2.53 -10.97
CA ASP A 36 -6.48 3.00 -11.76
C ASP A 36 -7.39 3.95 -10.95
N VAL A 37 -7.55 3.71 -9.65
CA VAL A 37 -8.20 4.67 -8.74
C VAL A 37 -7.43 6.00 -8.73
N TYR A 38 -6.09 5.97 -8.61
CA TYR A 38 -5.27 7.19 -8.62
C TYR A 38 -5.35 7.94 -9.95
N LYS A 39 -5.43 7.24 -11.09
CA LYS A 39 -5.66 7.87 -12.40
C LYS A 39 -6.98 8.63 -12.43
N GLN A 40 -8.06 8.02 -11.93
CA GLN A 40 -9.36 8.69 -11.86
C GLN A 40 -9.33 9.86 -10.88
N MET A 41 -8.62 9.71 -9.75
CA MET A 41 -8.39 10.79 -8.80
C MET A 41 -7.72 11.98 -9.47
N HIS A 42 -6.64 11.77 -10.23
CA HIS A 42 -5.96 12.83 -10.98
C HIS A 42 -6.86 13.50 -12.02
N ARG A 43 -7.71 12.71 -12.70
CA ARG A 43 -8.64 13.23 -13.71
C ARG A 43 -9.70 14.16 -13.11
N VAL A 44 -10.24 13.84 -11.93
CA VAL A 44 -11.36 14.59 -11.33
C VAL A 44 -10.91 15.70 -10.40
N LEU A 45 -9.68 15.64 -9.88
CA LEU A 45 -9.12 16.69 -9.04
C LEU A 45 -8.85 17.94 -9.90
N ARG A 46 -9.24 19.10 -9.39
CA ARG A 46 -8.89 20.39 -10.00
C ARG A 46 -7.38 20.59 -9.98
N GLU A 47 -6.88 21.44 -10.87
CA GLU A 47 -5.48 21.92 -10.81
C GLU A 47 -5.19 22.54 -9.43
N ASP A 48 -3.99 22.28 -8.90
CA ASP A 48 -3.56 22.60 -7.54
C ASP A 48 -4.40 21.97 -6.42
N GLY A 49 -5.28 21.02 -6.77
CA GLY A 49 -6.12 20.32 -5.80
C GLY A 49 -5.29 19.35 -4.96
N ILE A 50 -5.68 19.22 -3.69
CA ILE A 50 -4.98 18.37 -2.72
C ILE A 50 -5.85 17.15 -2.41
N ALA A 51 -5.25 15.97 -2.39
CA ALA A 51 -5.88 14.72 -1.97
C ALA A 51 -5.10 14.08 -0.82
N GLY A 52 -5.84 13.57 0.17
CA GLY A 52 -5.29 12.76 1.27
C GLY A 52 -5.65 11.29 1.07
N ILE A 53 -4.64 10.43 0.94
CA ILE A 53 -4.79 8.98 0.79
C ILE A 53 -4.40 8.32 2.11
N VAL A 54 -5.37 7.70 2.78
CA VAL A 54 -5.11 6.89 3.98
C VAL A 54 -4.78 5.47 3.55
N ILE A 55 -3.57 4.99 3.87
CA ILE A 55 -3.12 3.64 3.52
C ILE A 55 -2.28 2.99 4.63
N GLY A 56 -2.55 1.72 4.89
CA GLY A 56 -1.81 0.89 5.84
C GLY A 56 -0.70 0.09 5.18
N ASN A 57 0.48 0.08 5.80
CA ASN A 57 1.55 -0.85 5.42
C ASN A 57 1.20 -2.23 5.94
N ARG A 58 1.27 -3.24 5.07
CA ARG A 58 0.82 -4.61 5.37
C ARG A 58 1.95 -5.61 5.23
N THR A 59 1.77 -6.80 5.79
CA THR A 59 2.67 -7.92 5.59
C THR A 59 1.93 -9.03 4.85
N VAL A 60 2.57 -9.62 3.83
CA VAL A 60 2.05 -10.77 3.07
C VAL A 60 3.17 -11.80 2.94
N LYS A 61 2.92 -13.05 3.34
CA LYS A 61 3.92 -14.14 3.31
C LYS A 61 5.24 -13.74 3.98
N ASP A 62 5.13 -13.11 5.15
CA ASP A 62 6.26 -12.57 5.93
C ASP A 62 7.12 -11.54 5.20
N THR A 63 6.59 -10.96 4.13
CA THR A 63 7.21 -9.87 3.39
C THR A 63 6.49 -8.58 3.73
N TYR A 64 7.21 -7.62 4.31
CA TYR A 64 6.68 -6.30 4.61
C TYR A 64 6.47 -5.52 3.30
N ILE A 65 5.26 -5.00 3.12
CA ILE A 65 4.86 -4.19 1.98
C ILE A 65 4.71 -2.74 2.47
N PRO A 66 5.67 -1.85 2.14
CA PRO A 66 5.56 -0.42 2.42
C PRO A 66 4.57 0.25 1.47
N SER A 67 3.28 -0.07 1.62
CA SER A 67 2.18 0.42 0.78
C SER A 67 2.20 1.94 0.65
N SER A 68 2.51 2.67 1.72
CA SER A 68 2.58 4.13 1.69
C SER A 68 3.64 4.66 0.72
N LYS A 69 4.81 4.02 0.67
CA LYS A 69 5.88 4.35 -0.28
C LYS A 69 5.49 4.00 -1.71
N ILE A 70 4.87 2.83 -1.90
CA ILE A 70 4.39 2.40 -3.22
C ILE A 70 3.32 3.39 -3.74
N THR A 71 2.37 3.80 -2.90
CA THR A 71 1.37 4.80 -3.24
C THR A 71 1.98 6.13 -3.68
N SER A 72 2.99 6.64 -2.95
CA SER A 72 3.74 7.84 -3.33
C SER A 72 4.32 7.71 -4.74
N GLU A 73 5.04 6.61 -5.00
CA GLU A 73 5.65 6.35 -6.32
C GLU A 73 4.59 6.25 -7.43
N LEU A 74 3.45 5.59 -7.17
CA LEU A 74 2.37 5.48 -8.15
C LEU A 74 1.73 6.83 -8.45
N CYS A 75 1.47 7.66 -7.43
CA CYS A 75 0.91 9.00 -7.61
C CYS A 75 1.87 9.91 -8.39
N GLU A 76 3.16 9.89 -8.05
CA GLU A 76 4.19 10.66 -8.76
C GLU A 76 4.26 10.30 -10.25
N ASN A 77 4.15 9.02 -10.59
CA ASN A 77 4.10 8.59 -11.99
C ASN A 77 2.86 9.07 -12.76
N LEU A 78 1.81 9.48 -12.05
CA LEU A 78 0.56 9.97 -12.63
C LEU A 78 0.50 11.50 -12.72
N GLY A 79 1.55 12.20 -12.27
CA GLY A 79 1.64 13.65 -12.32
C GLY A 79 1.35 14.36 -11.00
N PHE A 80 1.10 13.62 -9.92
CA PHE A 80 0.98 14.24 -8.60
C PHE A 80 2.34 14.60 -8.00
N GLU A 81 2.36 15.63 -7.16
CA GLU A 81 3.46 15.94 -6.26
C GLU A 81 3.15 15.49 -4.83
N THR A 82 4.09 14.79 -4.21
CA THR A 82 3.95 14.37 -2.81
C THR A 82 4.26 15.54 -1.88
N VAL A 83 3.23 16.04 -1.19
CA VAL A 83 3.35 17.16 -0.24
C VAL A 83 3.94 16.69 1.09
N CYS A 84 3.35 15.66 1.68
CA CYS A 84 3.84 15.07 2.93
C CYS A 84 3.26 13.68 3.20
N GLY A 85 3.94 12.94 4.08
CA GLY A 85 3.43 11.71 4.68
C GLY A 85 3.22 11.91 6.18
N ILE A 86 2.08 11.48 6.71
CA ILE A 86 1.73 11.59 8.12
C ILE A 86 1.50 10.19 8.69
N ASP A 87 2.30 9.81 9.67
CA ASP A 87 2.07 8.60 10.45
C ASP A 87 0.91 8.81 11.43
N ARG A 88 -0.07 7.91 11.41
CA ARG A 88 -1.22 7.93 12.31
C ARG A 88 -1.29 6.64 13.12
N ASN A 89 -1.26 6.78 14.44
CA ASN A 89 -1.58 5.66 15.33
C ASN A 89 -3.09 5.39 15.31
N ILE A 90 -3.47 4.11 15.35
CA ILE A 90 -4.86 3.69 15.56
C ILE A 90 -4.99 3.27 17.04
N PRO A 91 -5.37 4.18 17.95
CA PRO A 91 -5.40 3.88 19.39
C PRO A 91 -6.51 2.87 19.75
N TYR A 92 -7.63 2.88 19.03
CA TYR A 92 -8.75 1.98 19.26
C TYR A 92 -9.01 1.15 18.02
N LYS A 93 -8.73 -0.16 18.10
CA LYS A 93 -9.06 -1.13 17.04
C LYS A 93 -10.19 -2.03 17.50
N THR A 94 -11.24 -2.11 16.68
CA THR A 94 -12.30 -3.12 16.79
C THR A 94 -11.80 -4.53 16.43
N ILE A 95 -10.70 -4.62 15.68
CA ILE A 95 -9.99 -5.88 15.36
C ILE A 95 -8.91 -6.14 16.42
N PRO A 96 -8.72 -7.39 16.89
CA PRO A 96 -7.67 -7.72 17.86
C PRO A 96 -6.28 -7.24 17.42
N LEU A 97 -5.50 -6.72 18.36
CA LEU A 97 -4.12 -6.24 18.13
C LEU A 97 -3.15 -7.35 17.73
N ILE A 98 -3.53 -8.61 17.95
CA ILE A 98 -2.75 -9.81 17.68
C ILE A 98 -3.59 -10.69 16.77
N ASN A 99 -3.03 -11.10 15.63
CA ASN A 99 -3.62 -12.10 14.76
C ASN A 99 -2.67 -13.30 14.66
N SER A 100 -3.18 -14.50 14.38
CA SER A 100 -2.34 -15.59 13.90
C SER A 100 -2.28 -15.49 12.38
N PRO A 101 -1.19 -14.95 11.78
CA PRO A 101 -1.11 -14.78 10.34
C PRO A 101 -1.12 -16.11 9.58
N THR A 102 -0.84 -17.22 10.28
CA THR A 102 -0.81 -18.59 9.74
C THR A 102 -2.02 -19.43 10.16
N ASN A 103 -2.93 -18.93 11.01
CA ASN A 103 -3.98 -19.71 11.67
C ASN A 103 -3.47 -20.93 12.48
N GLU A 104 -2.16 -21.02 12.73
CA GLU A 104 -1.58 -22.02 13.61
C GLU A 104 -1.58 -21.51 15.05
N ALA A 105 -1.94 -22.38 15.99
CA ALA A 105 -1.93 -22.05 17.42
C ALA A 105 -0.49 -21.78 17.88
N GLY A 106 -0.22 -20.58 18.37
CA GLY A 106 1.10 -20.18 18.91
C GLY A 106 1.93 -19.26 18.01
N VAL A 107 1.57 -19.10 16.72
CA VAL A 107 2.23 -18.13 15.83
C VAL A 107 1.46 -16.81 15.91
N VAL A 108 2.02 -15.83 16.61
CA VAL A 108 1.40 -14.50 16.81
C VAL A 108 2.07 -13.44 15.94
N GLY A 109 1.29 -12.84 15.05
CA GLY A 109 1.63 -11.65 14.28
C GLY A 109 1.07 -10.39 14.94
N ARG A 110 1.82 -9.29 14.89
CA ARG A 110 1.30 -7.98 15.29
C ARG A 110 0.38 -7.45 14.19
N THR A 111 -0.84 -7.10 14.56
CA THR A 111 -1.80 -6.45 13.65
C THR A 111 -1.39 -4.99 13.45
N MET A 112 -1.55 -4.47 12.22
CA MET A 112 -1.10 -3.12 11.80
C MET A 112 -1.60 -2.02 12.76
N SER A 113 -0.82 -1.54 13.73
CA SER A 113 -1.25 -0.49 14.68
C SER A 113 -1.08 0.94 14.18
N LYS A 114 -0.59 1.10 12.96
CA LYS A 114 -0.27 2.37 12.31
C LYS A 114 -0.82 2.41 10.90
N GLU A 115 -1.39 3.55 10.53
CA GLU A 115 -1.76 3.93 9.17
C GLU A 115 -0.88 5.11 8.74
N ASN A 116 -0.78 5.33 7.43
CA ASN A 116 -0.12 6.48 6.86
C ASN A 116 -1.16 7.30 6.10
N ILE A 117 -1.07 8.62 6.18
CA ILE A 117 -1.79 9.52 5.28
C ILE A 117 -0.76 10.10 4.32
N ILE A 118 -0.92 9.83 3.03
CA ILE A 118 -0.11 10.47 1.97
C ILE A 118 -0.91 11.64 1.43
N VAL A 119 -0.36 12.84 1.52
CA VAL A 119 -0.95 14.05 0.96
C VAL A 119 -0.26 14.33 -0.37
N VAL A 120 -1.05 14.38 -1.44
CA VAL A 120 -0.59 14.68 -2.78
C VAL A 120 -1.31 15.90 -3.35
N GLN A 121 -0.62 16.64 -4.22
CA GLN A 121 -1.16 17.76 -4.97
C GLN A 121 -1.12 17.41 -6.46
N LYS A 122 -2.18 17.75 -7.18
CA LYS A 122 -2.21 17.71 -8.64
C LYS A 122 -1.60 18.99 -9.22
#